data_AF-A0A8T4UA18-F1
#
_entry.id   AF-A0A8T4UA18-F1
#
_cell.length_a   1.000
_cell.length_b   1.000
_cell.length_c   1.000
_cell.angle_alpha   90.00
_cell.angle_beta   90.00
_cell.angle_gamma   90.00
#
_symmetry.space_group_name_H-M   'P 1'
#
loop_
_entity.id
_entity.type
_entity.pdbx_description
1 polymer ?
#
loop_
_entity_poly.entity_id
_entity_poly.type
_entity_poly.pdbx_seq_one_letter_code
_entity_poly.pdbx_strand_id
1 'polypeptide(L)' 'MLKKVWNFIKSALGQVSKAISNAVNFALLFIVYFIGIGIVSIPMKLFGKHFLELKKQNRKSSWHEHKVTKQPLEKYYRTF' A
#
# COMPACT_ATOMS: atom_id res chain seq x y z
N MET A 1 -14.48 18.94 43.62
CA MET A 1 -13.92 17.58 43.41
C MET A 1 -14.83 16.72 42.50
N LEU A 2 -16.13 16.58 42.80
CA LEU A 2 -17.07 15.79 41.98
C LEU A 2 -17.14 16.16 40.49
N LYS A 3 -17.21 17.45 40.14
CA LYS A 3 -17.27 17.90 38.73
C LYS A 3 -16.05 17.45 37.91
N LYS A 4 -14.87 17.38 38.55
CA LYS A 4 -13.62 16.94 37.91
C LYS A 4 -13.66 15.43 37.61
N VAL A 5 -14.18 14.64 38.55
CA VAL A 5 -14.41 13.20 38.39
C VAL A 5 -15.43 12.93 37.29
N TRP A 6 -16.53 13.69 37.24
CA TRP A 6 -17.54 13.56 36.19
C TRP A 6 -16.98 13.85 34.79
N ASN A 7 -16.21 14.93 34.65
CA ASN A 7 -15.59 15.28 33.38
C ASN A 7 -14.55 14.23 32.94
N PHE A 8 -13.80 13.68 33.90
CA PHE A 8 -12.85 12.60 33.63
C PHE A 8 -13.56 11.34 33.12
N ILE A 9 -14.63 10.89 33.79
CA ILE A 9 -15.43 9.73 33.38
C ILE A 9 -16.02 9.95 31.99
N LYS A 10 -16.62 11.12 31.72
CA LYS A 10 -17.18 11.46 30.40
C LYS A 10 -16.11 11.42 29.30
N SER A 11 -14.91 11.92 29.60
CA SER A 11 -13.78 11.88 28.65
C SER A 11 -13.30 10.46 28.38
N ALA A 12 -13.24 9.60 29.40
CA ALA A 12 -12.83 8.21 29.27
C ALA A 12 -13.86 7.42 28.44
N LEU A 13 -15.15 7.55 28.73
CA LEU A 13 -16.21 6.94 27.92
C LEU A 13 -16.18 7.41 26.46
N GLY A 14 -15.92 8.70 26.23
CA GLY A 14 -15.80 9.24 24.86
C GLY A 14 -14.59 8.69 24.09
N GLN A 15 -13.49 8.35 24.77
CA GLN A 15 -12.33 7.71 24.13
C GLN A 15 -12.61 6.24 23.82
N VAL A 16 -13.25 5.52 24.73
CA VAL A 16 -13.65 4.12 24.53
C VAL A 16 -14.65 4.01 23.38
N SER A 17 -15.66 4.89 23.31
CA SER A 17 -16.63 4.86 22.21
C SER A 17 -15.97 5.09 20.85
N LYS A 18 -14.99 6.02 20.77
CA LYS A 18 -14.19 6.26 19.56
C LYS A 18 -13.35 5.04 19.19
N ALA A 19 -12.72 4.38 20.15
CA ALA A 19 -11.93 3.19 19.90
C ALA A 19 -12.80 2.05 19.35
N ILE A 20 -13.98 1.82 19.94
CA ILE A 20 -14.94 0.81 19.46
C ILE A 20 -15.44 1.17 18.06
N SER A 21 -15.81 2.43 17.82
CA SER A 21 -16.27 2.88 16.51
C SER A 21 -15.19 2.69 15.43
N ASN A 22 -13.93 3.00 15.74
CA ASN A 22 -12.82 2.75 14.83
C ASN A 22 -12.61 1.26 14.57
N ALA A 23 -12.71 0.40 15.60
CA ALA A 23 -12.58 -1.04 15.45
C ALA A 23 -13.69 -1.63 14.55
N VAL A 24 -14.94 -1.18 14.73
CA VAL A 24 -16.07 -1.59 13.89
C VAL A 24 -15.89 -1.11 12.45
N ASN A 25 -15.51 0.15 12.24
CA ASN A 25 -15.23 0.67 10.90
C ASN A 25 -14.12 -0.09 10.20
N PHE A 26 -13.04 -0.41 10.92
CA PHE A 26 -11.94 -1.22 10.40
C PHE A 26 -12.42 -2.63 10.01
N ALA A 27 -13.20 -3.29 10.88
CA ALA A 27 -13.75 -4.61 10.59
C ALA A 27 -14.66 -4.58 9.35
N LEU A 28 -15.53 -3.57 9.23
CA LEU A 28 -16.41 -3.39 8.07
C LEU A 28 -15.61 -3.16 6.78
N LEU A 29 -14.61 -2.27 6.83
CA LEU A 29 -13.70 -2.02 5.71
C LEU A 29 -12.93 -3.28 5.32
N PHE A 30 -12.47 -4.05 6.29
CA PHE A 30 -11.74 -5.29 6.05
C PHE A 30 -12.61 -6.31 5.32
N ILE A 31 -13.87 -6.48 5.74
CA ILE A 31 -14.83 -7.35 5.06
C ILE A 31 -15.08 -6.87 3.63
N VAL A 32 -15.36 -5.58 3.43
CA VAL A 32 -15.60 -5.01 2.09
C VAL A 32 -14.38 -5.15 1.19
N TYR A 33 -13.18 -4.93 1.73
CA TYR A 33 -11.93 -5.09 1.00
C TYR A 33 -11.73 -6.55 0.58
N PHE A 34 -11.96 -7.50 1.50
CA PHE A 34 -11.82 -8.92 1.20
C PHE A 34 -12.87 -9.41 0.21
N ILE A 35 -14.12 -8.96 0.30
CA ILE A 35 -15.17 -9.33 -0.65
C ILE A 35 -14.91 -8.67 -2.01
N GLY A 36 -14.67 -7.36 -2.04
CA GLY A 36 -14.43 -6.62 -3.28
C GLY A 36 -13.20 -7.12 -4.03
N ILE A 37 -12.05 -7.19 -3.35
CA ILE A 37 -10.80 -7.60 -3.99
C ILE A 37 -10.69 -9.11 -4.09
N GLY A 38 -11.17 -9.86 -3.11
CA GLY A 38 -11.18 -11.33 -3.15
C GLY A 38 -12.02 -11.84 -4.32
N ILE A 39 -13.24 -11.33 -4.49
CA ILE A 39 -14.09 -11.69 -5.64
C ILE A 39 -13.44 -11.27 -6.95
N VAL A 40 -12.80 -10.11 -7.05
CA VAL A 40 -12.13 -9.64 -8.28
C VAL A 40 -10.84 -10.42 -8.57
N SER A 41 -10.16 -10.92 -7.53
CA SER A 41 -8.92 -11.69 -7.67
C SER A 41 -9.13 -13.07 -8.30
N ILE A 42 -10.28 -13.70 -8.06
CA ILE A 42 -10.64 -15.01 -8.62
C ILE A 42 -10.68 -14.98 -10.16
N PRO A 43 -11.46 -14.10 -10.82
CA PRO A 43 -11.46 -14.01 -12.27
C PRO A 43 -10.12 -13.47 -12.79
N MET A 44 -9.44 -12.52 -12.12
CA MET A 44 -8.12 -12.07 -12.60
C MET A 44 -7.06 -13.18 -12.60
N LYS A 45 -7.10 -14.07 -11.62
CA LYS A 45 -6.27 -15.28 -11.59
C LYS A 45 -6.64 -16.25 -12.72
N LEU A 46 -7.93 -16.36 -13.04
CA LEU A 46 -8.44 -17.17 -14.14
C LEU A 46 -8.00 -16.64 -15.52
N PHE A 47 -7.95 -15.32 -15.69
CA PHE A 47 -7.49 -14.66 -16.93
C PHE A 47 -5.96 -14.64 -17.09
N GLY A 48 -5.21 -15.36 -16.25
CA GLY A 48 -3.75 -15.50 -16.38
C GLY A 48 -2.98 -14.20 -16.13
N LYS A 49 -3.62 -13.14 -15.63
CA LYS A 49 -2.93 -11.92 -15.21
C LYS A 49 -2.23 -12.17 -13.88
N HIS A 50 -0.98 -12.59 -13.94
CA HIS A 50 -0.08 -12.56 -12.80
C HIS A 50 0.33 -11.11 -12.55
N PHE A 51 -0.26 -10.47 -11.54
CA PHE A 51 0.10 -9.12 -11.11
C PHE A 51 1.59 -8.97 -10.77
N LEU A 52 2.21 -10.06 -10.32
CA LEU A 52 3.66 -10.20 -10.23
C LEU A 52 4.05 -11.47 -11.00
N GLU A 53 4.61 -11.31 -12.20
CA GLU A 53 5.39 -12.36 -12.84
C GLU A 53 6.68 -12.59 -12.02
N LEU A 54 6.59 -13.38 -10.95
CA LEU A 54 7.73 -13.79 -10.10
C LEU A 54 8.65 -14.80 -10.80
N LYS A 55 8.26 -15.30 -11.97
CA LYS A 55 9.16 -16.10 -12.80
C LYS A 55 10.25 -15.17 -13.34
N LYS A 56 11.49 -15.45 -12.97
CA LYS A 56 12.68 -14.90 -13.62
C LYS A 56 12.62 -15.29 -15.10
N GLN A 57 11.96 -14.48 -15.91
CA GLN A 57 12.00 -14.65 -17.35
C GLN A 57 13.47 -14.52 -17.75
N ASN A 58 14.06 -15.59 -18.29
CA ASN A 58 15.33 -15.58 -19.02
C ASN A 58 15.22 -14.74 -20.32
N ARG A 59 14.38 -13.71 -20.34
CA ARG A 59 14.43 -12.70 -21.39
C ARG A 59 15.70 -11.90 -21.12
N LYS A 60 16.57 -11.83 -22.12
CA LYS A 60 17.66 -10.85 -22.16
C LYS A 60 17.05 -9.53 -21.77
N SER A 61 17.44 -9.03 -20.60
CA SER A 61 16.88 -7.80 -20.09
C SER A 61 17.09 -6.72 -21.15
N SER A 62 16.09 -5.88 -21.42
CA SER A 62 16.25 -4.78 -22.38
C SER A 62 17.23 -3.71 -21.89
N TRP A 63 17.76 -3.89 -20.68
CA TRP A 63 18.94 -3.18 -20.20
C TRP A 63 20.13 -3.65 -21.03
N HIS A 64 20.43 -2.87 -22.07
CA HIS A 64 21.78 -2.86 -22.60
C HIS A 64 22.69 -2.40 -21.47
N GLU A 65 23.72 -3.19 -21.16
CA GLU A 65 24.84 -2.70 -20.38
C GLU A 65 25.41 -1.49 -21.12
N HIS A 66 25.05 -0.28 -20.68
CA HIS A 66 25.78 0.90 -21.10
C HIS A 66 27.18 0.75 -20.52
N LYS A 67 28.11 0.28 -21.36
CA LYS A 67 29.53 0.49 -21.12
C LYS A 67 29.68 2.00 -20.97
N VAL A 68 29.82 2.46 -19.73
CA VAL A 68 30.20 3.84 -19.43
C VAL A 68 31.67 3.97 -19.83
N THR A 69 31.93 3.91 -21.14
CA THR A 69 33.18 4.37 -21.70
C THR A 69 33.23 5.83 -21.33
N LYS A 70 34.24 6.22 -20.54
CA LYS A 70 34.47 7.60 -20.11
C LYS A 70 34.43 8.50 -21.35
N GLN A 71 33.29 9.18 -21.56
CA GLN A 71 33.18 10.14 -22.65
C GLN A 71 33.90 11.42 -22.22
N PRO A 72 34.46 12.20 -23.17
CA PRO A 72 35.03 13.50 -22.84
C PRO A 72 33.99 14.37 -22.12
N LEU A 73 34.45 15.09 -21.08
CA LEU A 73 33.62 15.83 -20.12
C LEU A 73 32.61 16.77 -20.81
N GLU A 74 32.99 17.37 -21.93
CA GLU A 74 32.14 18.23 -22.76
C GLU A 74 30.84 17.59 -23.25
N LYS A 75 30.81 16.27 -23.47
CA LYS A 75 29.56 15.59 -23.86
C LYS A 75 28.56 15.48 -22.70
N TYR A 76 29.03 15.43 -21.46
CA TYR A 76 28.16 15.36 -20.29
C TYR A 76 27.44 16.70 -20.03
N TYR A 77 28.08 17.83 -20.35
CA TYR A 77 27.46 19.16 -20.17
C TYR A 77 26.33 19.47 -21.16
N ARG A 78 26.16 18.67 -22.23
CA ARG A 78 25.10 18.85 -23.24
C ARG A 78 23.80 18.10 -22.94
N THR A 79 23.72 17.34 -21.85
CA THR A 79 22.55 16.51 -21.52
C THR A 79 21.56 17.20 -20.57
N PHE A 80 21.91 18.38 -20.04
CA PHE A 80 21.00 19.24 -19.27
C PHE A 80 20.47 20.38 -20.14
#